data_AF-A0A971I5S7-F1
#
_entry.id   AF-A0A971I5S7-F1
#
_cell.length_a   1.000
_cell.length_b   1.000
_cell.length_c   1.000
_cell.angle_alpha   90.00
_cell.angle_beta   90.00
_cell.angle_gamma   90.00
#
_symmetry.space_group_name_H-M   'P 1'
#
loop_
_entity.id
_entity.type
_entity.pdbx_description
1 polymer ?
#
loop_
_entity_poly.entity_id
_entity_poly.type
_entity_poly.pdbx_seq_one_letter_code
_entity_poly.pdbx_strand_id
1 'polypeptide(L)'
;MDGKNELLEQIRAVDFALIELNLFLDTHPSCENALKDFKMLAETRQRLHKQFTEKYGPLRMIHGATDDCWLWVNDPWPWDNMRWEELKGGMANVGLRQENRVPDQY
;
A
#
# COMPACT_ATOMS: atom_id res chain seq x y z
N MET A 1 7.28 4.51 18.61
CA MET A 1 7.29 4.26 17.16
C MET A 1 5.92 3.71 16.81
N ASP A 2 5.26 4.29 15.81
CA ASP A 2 3.88 3.93 15.49
C ASP A 2 3.83 2.55 14.84
N GLY A 3 2.99 1.63 15.36
CA GLY A 3 2.89 0.27 14.85
C GLY A 3 2.45 0.15 13.37
N LYS A 4 2.07 1.26 12.72
CA LYS A 4 1.87 1.35 11.26
C LYS A 4 3.20 1.39 10.53
N ASN A 5 4.14 2.22 11.01
CA ASN A 5 5.45 2.40 10.40
C ASN A 5 6.30 1.14 10.56
N GLU A 6 6.27 0.50 11.72
CA GLU A 6 6.99 -0.76 11.96
C GLU A 6 6.56 -1.88 10.99
N LEU A 7 5.25 -1.98 10.72
CA LEU A 7 4.72 -2.98 9.79
C LEU A 7 5.08 -2.65 8.33
N LEU A 8 5.07 -1.37 7.96
CA LEU A 8 5.55 -0.91 6.64
C LEU A 8 7.04 -1.19 6.43
N GLU A 9 7.86 -0.96 7.45
CA GLU A 9 9.30 -1.23 7.39
C GLU A 9 9.58 -2.72 7.20
N GLN A 10 8.85 -3.59 7.90
CA GLN A 10 8.94 -5.04 7.70
C GLN A 10 8.55 -5.44 6.28
N ILE A 11 7.46 -4.89 5.74
CA ILE A 11 7.04 -5.15 4.34
C ILE A 11 8.15 -4.73 3.37
N ARG A 12 8.70 -3.52 3.53
CA ARG A 12 9.77 -3.00 2.67
C ARG A 12 11.03 -3.86 2.72
N ALA A 13 11.42 -4.34 3.91
CA ALA A 13 12.58 -5.21 4.06
C ALA A 13 12.40 -6.56 3.33
N VAL A 14 11.21 -7.15 3.44
CA VAL A 14 10.88 -8.41 2.73
C VAL A 14 10.81 -8.18 1.22
N ASP A 15 10.22 -7.07 0.77
CA ASP A 15 10.16 -6.70 -0.65
C ASP A 15 11.56 -6.54 -1.25
N PHE A 16 12.47 -5.87 -0.53
CA PHE A 16 13.86 -5.74 -0.94
C PHE A 16 14.55 -7.10 -1.06
N ALA A 17 14.43 -7.96 -0.05
CA ALA A 17 15.04 -9.29 -0.07
C ALA A 17 14.52 -10.17 -1.23
N LEU A 18 13.22 -10.06 -1.56
CA LEU A 18 12.63 -10.77 -2.71
C LEU A 18 13.21 -10.29 -4.04
N ILE A 19 13.43 -8.98 -4.20
CA ILE A 19 14.04 -8.41 -5.41
C ILE A 19 15.48 -8.91 -5.56
N GLU A 20 16.26 -8.88 -4.48
CA GLU A 20 17.65 -9.37 -4.47
C GLU A 20 17.73 -10.87 -4.79
N LEU A 21 16.85 -11.69 -4.21
CA LEU A 21 16.79 -13.12 -4.52
C LEU A 21 16.35 -13.38 -5.95
N ASN A 22 15.42 -12.60 -6.50
CA ASN A 22 15.05 -12.71 -7.91
C ASN A 22 16.26 -12.45 -8.81
N LEU A 23 17.00 -11.36 -8.55
CA LEU A 23 18.21 -11.03 -9.31
C LEU A 23 19.29 -12.11 -9.19
N PHE A 24 19.45 -12.71 -7.99
CA PHE A 24 20.36 -13.84 -7.81
C PHE A 24 19.92 -15.07 -8.62
N LEU A 25 18.63 -15.41 -8.60
CA LEU A 25 18.06 -16.55 -9.32
C LEU A 25 18.14 -16.40 -10.84
N ASP A 26 18.15 -15.18 -11.39
CA ASP A 26 18.40 -14.94 -12.82
C ASP A 26 19.74 -15.52 -13.28
N THR A 27 20.72 -15.61 -12.37
CA THR A 27 22.05 -16.19 -12.65
C THR A 27 22.21 -17.63 -12.13
N HIS A 28 21.43 -18.02 -11.11
CA HIS A 28 21.50 -19.35 -10.46
C HIS A 28 20.11 -19.98 -10.33
N PRO A 29 19.43 -20.32 -11.44
CA PRO A 29 18.00 -20.68 -11.42
C PRO A 29 17.68 -21.98 -10.66
N SER A 30 18.66 -22.88 -10.56
CA SER A 30 18.51 -24.18 -9.87
C SER A 30 19.03 -24.17 -8.42
N CYS A 31 19.36 -23.00 -7.86
CA CYS A 31 19.83 -22.92 -6.49
C CYS A 31 18.69 -23.21 -5.51
N GLU A 32 18.64 -24.42 -4.96
CA GLU A 32 17.58 -24.88 -4.07
C GLU A 32 17.39 -23.98 -2.84
N ASN A 33 18.49 -23.49 -2.26
CA ASN A 33 18.46 -22.61 -1.09
C ASN A 33 17.78 -21.28 -1.43
N ALA A 34 18.18 -20.63 -2.52
CA ALA A 34 17.60 -19.36 -2.94
C ALA A 34 16.11 -19.52 -3.31
N LEU A 35 15.73 -20.64 -3.95
CA LEU A 35 14.33 -20.95 -4.24
C LEU A 35 13.50 -21.16 -2.97
N LYS A 36 14.06 -21.82 -1.96
CA LYS A 36 13.39 -22.03 -0.67
C LYS A 36 13.19 -20.70 0.06
N ASP A 37 14.23 -19.88 0.13
CA ASP A 37 14.17 -18.56 0.78
C ASP A 37 13.17 -17.64 0.07
N PHE A 38 13.16 -17.65 -1.26
CA PHE A 38 12.22 -16.88 -2.05
C PHE A 38 10.76 -17.25 -1.73
N LYS A 39 10.43 -18.55 -1.68
CA LYS A 39 9.09 -19.03 -1.32
C LYS A 39 8.68 -18.59 0.09
N MET A 40 9.57 -18.79 1.06
CA MET A 40 9.33 -18.40 2.45
C MET A 40 9.08 -16.89 2.60
N LEU A 41 9.88 -16.07 1.91
CA LEU A 41 9.73 -14.62 1.94
C LEU A 41 8.47 -14.16 1.20
N ALA A 42 8.09 -14.81 0.10
CA ALA A 42 6.86 -14.51 -0.62
C ALA A 42 5.62 -14.78 0.25
N GLU A 43 5.59 -15.88 1.00
CA GLU A 43 4.54 -16.18 1.98
C GLU A 43 4.54 -15.16 3.13
N THR A 44 5.72 -14.81 3.65
CA THR A 44 5.87 -13.80 4.70
C THR A 44 5.34 -12.45 4.24
N ARG A 45 5.67 -12.03 3.02
CA ARG A 45 5.16 -10.81 2.38
C ARG A 45 3.64 -10.81 2.33
N GLN A 46 3.01 -11.88 1.85
CA GLN A 46 1.55 -11.98 1.78
C GLN A 46 0.91 -11.82 3.16
N ARG A 47 1.46 -12.49 4.18
CA ARG A 47 0.99 -12.37 5.57
C ARG A 47 1.10 -10.95 6.10
N LEU A 48 2.23 -10.27 5.90
CA LEU A 48 2.44 -8.89 6.35
C LEU A 48 1.50 -7.92 5.63
N HIS A 49 1.33 -8.07 4.31
CA HIS A 49 0.38 -7.26 3.54
C HIS A 49 -1.07 -7.44 4.02
N LYS A 50 -1.47 -8.68 4.35
CA LYS A 50 -2.79 -8.98 4.91
C LYS A 50 -2.97 -8.29 6.26
N GLN A 51 -2.02 -8.46 7.18
CA GLN A 51 -2.04 -7.82 8.50
C GLN A 51 -2.11 -6.29 8.41
N PHE A 52 -1.38 -5.69 7.46
CA PHE A 52 -1.44 -4.25 7.25
C PHE A 52 -2.80 -3.83 6.70
N THR A 53 -3.30 -4.55 5.70
CA THR A 53 -4.57 -4.24 5.05
C THR A 53 -5.74 -4.30 6.02
N GLU A 54 -5.78 -5.32 6.87
CA GLU A 54 -6.80 -5.49 7.92
C GLU A 54 -6.79 -4.36 8.96
N LYS A 55 -5.63 -3.78 9.25
CA LYS A 55 -5.47 -2.79 10.34
C LYS A 55 -5.50 -1.34 9.87
N TYR A 56 -4.99 -1.06 8.69
CA TYR A 56 -4.72 0.31 8.22
C TYR A 56 -5.26 0.62 6.82
N GLY A 57 -5.96 -0.32 6.18
CA GLY A 57 -6.50 -0.13 4.83
C GLY A 57 -5.58 -0.63 3.71
N PRO A 58 -6.06 -0.59 2.45
CA PRO A 58 -5.44 -1.27 1.32
C PRO A 58 -4.08 -0.69 0.94
N LEU A 59 -3.04 -1.54 0.92
CA LEU A 59 -1.72 -1.17 0.37
C LEU A 59 -1.63 -1.29 -1.15
N ARG A 60 -2.50 -2.09 -1.76
CA ARG A 60 -2.50 -2.38 -3.20
C ARG A 60 -3.89 -2.12 -3.74
N MET A 61 -3.96 -1.62 -4.97
CA MET A 61 -5.23 -1.41 -5.70
C MET A 61 -6.16 -2.62 -5.60
N ILE A 62 -5.63 -3.82 -5.81
CA ILE A 62 -6.40 -5.07 -5.85
C ILE A 62 -7.12 -5.42 -4.53
N HIS A 63 -6.75 -4.80 -3.40
CA HIS A 63 -7.42 -4.99 -2.11
C HIS A 63 -8.35 -3.81 -1.77
N GLY A 64 -8.57 -2.90 -2.71
CA GLY A 64 -9.31 -1.66 -2.52
C GLY A 64 -10.82 -1.79 -2.64
N ALA A 65 -11.32 -2.85 -3.27
CA ALA A 65 -12.75 -3.04 -3.50
C ALA A 65 -13.36 -3.90 -2.38
N THR A 66 -14.46 -3.42 -1.80
CA THR A 66 -15.43 -4.22 -1.03
C THR A 66 -16.69 -4.43 -1.88
N ASP A 67 -17.68 -5.14 -1.34
CA ASP A 67 -18.95 -5.39 -2.04
C ASP A 67 -19.71 -4.09 -2.37
N ASP A 68 -19.44 -3.02 -1.64
CA ASP A 68 -20.19 -1.76 -1.64
C ASP A 68 -19.31 -0.49 -1.76
N CYS A 69 -17.98 -0.61 -1.74
CA CYS A 69 -17.11 0.55 -1.62
C CYS A 69 -15.73 0.40 -2.28
N TRP A 70 -15.18 1.54 -2.71
CA TRP A 70 -13.78 1.67 -3.13
C TRP A 70 -12.96 2.34 -2.01
N LEU A 71 -12.28 1.53 -1.20
CA LEU A 71 -11.59 1.94 0.02
C LEU A 71 -10.43 2.92 -0.21
N TRP A 72 -9.85 2.98 -1.41
CA TRP A 72 -8.71 3.86 -1.72
C TRP A 72 -9.02 5.35 -1.60
N VAL A 73 -10.29 5.74 -1.62
CA VAL A 73 -10.72 7.14 -1.51
C VAL A 73 -11.33 7.49 -0.15
N ASN A 74 -11.29 6.54 0.80
CA ASN A 74 -11.93 6.69 2.11
C ASN A 74 -10.99 7.30 3.16
N ASP A 75 -9.67 7.15 2.99
CA ASP A 75 -8.72 7.81 3.89
C ASP A 75 -8.73 9.33 3.65
N PRO A 76 -8.63 10.15 4.72
CA PRO A 76 -8.51 11.60 4.58
C PRO A 76 -7.24 11.92 3.81
N TRP A 77 -7.38 12.75 2.78
CA TRP A 77 -6.23 13.21 2.03
C TRP A 77 -5.34 14.06 2.92
N PRO A 78 -4.03 14.16 2.63
CA PRO A 78 -3.12 14.96 3.45
C PRO A 78 -3.58 16.40 3.67
N TRP A 79 -4.32 16.98 2.70
CA TRP A 79 -4.87 18.33 2.77
C TRP A 79 -6.25 18.44 3.44
N ASP A 80 -6.97 17.34 3.68
CA ASP A 80 -8.27 17.38 4.37
C ASP A 80 -8.12 17.82 5.83
N ASN A 81 -6.94 17.56 6.42
CA ASN A 81 -6.59 17.97 7.77
C ASN A 81 -5.76 19.26 7.81
N MET A 82 -5.44 19.85 6.66
CA MET A 82 -4.70 21.11 6.59
C MET A 82 -5.63 22.28 6.83
N ARG A 83 -5.15 23.27 7.56
CA ARG A 83 -5.89 24.50 7.77
C ARG A 83 -5.90 25.30 6.48
N TRP A 84 -7.06 25.84 6.14
CA TRP A 84 -7.30 26.63 4.93
C TRP A 84 -6.36 27.84 4.74
N GLU A 85 -5.65 28.27 5.77
CA GLU A 85 -4.63 29.34 5.76
C GLU A 85 -3.30 28.88 5.13
N GLU A 86 -2.96 27.59 5.25
CA GLU A 86 -1.70 26.99 4.78
C GLU A 86 -1.75 26.66 3.27
N LEU A 87 -2.96 26.47 2.72
CA LEU A 87 -3.18 26.09 1.32
C LEU A 87 -3.17 27.28 0.34
N LYS A 88 -3.37 28.52 0.82
CA LYS A 88 -3.48 29.73 -0.03
C LYS A 88 -2.17 30.11 -0.74
N GLY A 89 -1.04 29.53 -0.35
CA GLY A 89 0.28 29.85 -0.89
C GLY A 89 0.66 29.19 -2.21
N GLY A 90 -0.11 28.24 -2.77
CA GLY A 90 0.33 27.58 -4.02
C GLY A 90 -0.61 26.62 -4.74
N MET A 91 -1.82 26.32 -4.24
CA MET A 91 -2.66 25.26 -4.85
C MET A 91 -4.14 25.65 -4.97
N ALA A 92 -4.44 26.84 -5.50
CA ALA A 92 -5.81 27.32 -5.64
C ALA A 92 -6.71 26.52 -6.61
N ASN A 93 -6.21 25.51 -7.32
CA ASN A 93 -6.95 24.80 -8.38
C ASN A 93 -6.96 23.27 -8.26
N VAL A 94 -6.55 22.67 -7.13
CA VAL A 94 -6.73 21.22 -6.93
C VAL A 94 -8.02 21.01 -6.13
N GLY A 95 -9.08 20.60 -6.84
CA GLY A 95 -10.45 20.51 -6.34
C GLY A 95 -10.55 19.91 -4.93
N LEU A 96 -10.85 20.79 -3.97
CA LEU A 96 -11.33 20.39 -2.66
C LEU A 96 -12.69 19.72 -2.86
N ARG A 97 -12.77 18.43 -2.48
CA ARG A 97 -13.88 17.49 -2.70
C ARG A 97 -15.24 18.08 -2.30
N GLN A 98 -15.92 18.73 -3.25
CA GLN A 98 -17.37 18.96 -3.23
C GLN A 98 -18.13 18.14 -4.29
N GLU A 99 -17.41 17.49 -5.21
CA GLU A 99 -17.99 16.77 -6.35
C GLU A 99 -17.68 15.27 -6.24
N ASN A 100 -18.51 14.53 -5.51
CA ASN A 100 -18.79 13.10 -5.75
C ASN A 100 -20.02 12.65 -4.94
N ARG A 101 -21.06 13.50 -4.97
CA ARG A 101 -22.44 13.10 -4.68
C ARG A 101 -23.12 12.79 -6.02
N VAL A 102 -22.57 11.83 -6.77
CA VAL A 102 -23.26 11.26 -7.93
C VAL A 102 -24.06 10.09 -7.37
N PRO A 103 -25.41 10.05 -7.49
CA PRO A 103 -26.19 8.92 -7.00
C PRO A 103 -25.83 7.69 -7.81
N ASP A 104 -25.74 6.53 -7.15
CA ASP A 104 -25.46 5.24 -7.78
C ASP A 104 -26.33 5.06 -9.04
N GLN A 105 -25.65 5.03 -10.19
CA GLN A 105 -26.18 4.52 -11.44
C GLN A 105 -25.09 3.67 -12.07
N TYR A 106 -25.15 2.36 -11.82
CA TYR A 106 -25.39 1.32 -12.83
C TYR A 106 -25.98 0.09 -12.14
#